data_AF-A0A816FLL0-F1
#
_entry.id   AF-A0A816FLL0-F1
#
_cell.length_a   1.000
_cell.length_b   1.000
_cell.length_c   1.000
_cell.angle_alpha   90.00
_cell.angle_beta   90.00
_cell.angle_gamma   90.00
#
_symmetry.space_group_name_H-M   'P 1'
#
loop_
_entity.id
_entity.type
_entity.pdbx_description
1 polymer ?
#
loop_
_entity_poly.entity_id
_entity_poly.type
_entity_poly.pdbx_seq_one_letter_code
_entity_poly.pdbx_strand_id
1 'polypeptide(L)'
;MLGLVFLNGFNISLQNSNVLLCKLYFYASFLFATLSPTVLILASIDRLLISSQNVDTRLYSSKRLAYFSISISTVFWIVFNSHALIKVNLQEFAPFYFVCYYDLSSTYLDFVSYSIAVINVILDILMIVLCVFAFKNVRRIRSIPREKRNQIRSMTKKDFQLLRCLFVQDVVFLIFGTLISTFYVFDAITKYQNGTILQQGIRNFLYNFMTFIYTASYSTNFFVFIIVSKAFRQELKRTIYKIIGKDLVPIREEENRQENHERDNVEINVVSTIELPA
;
A
#
# COMPACT_ATOMS: atom_id res chain seq x y z
N MET A 1 -6.87 -1.36 12.42
CA MET A 1 -6.17 -0.45 13.35
C MET A 1 -7.07 -0.04 14.52
N LEU A 2 -8.07 0.83 14.36
CA LEU A 2 -8.94 1.26 15.48
C LEU A 2 -9.65 0.10 16.21
N GLY A 3 -10.23 -0.85 15.46
CA GLY A 3 -10.89 -2.02 16.07
C GLY A 3 -9.96 -2.89 16.93
N LEU A 4 -8.70 -3.04 16.54
CA LEU A 4 -7.67 -3.80 17.26
C LEU A 4 -7.22 -3.10 18.55
N VAL A 5 -7.14 -1.76 18.53
CA VAL A 5 -6.83 -0.95 19.73
C VAL A 5 -7.95 -1.05 20.75
N PHE A 6 -9.22 -1.02 20.32
CA PHE A 6 -10.36 -1.21 21.21
C PHE A 6 -10.44 -2.63 21.78
N LEU A 7 -10.19 -3.65 20.94
CA LEU A 7 -10.21 -5.05 21.36
C LEU A 7 -9.13 -5.34 22.41
N ASN A 8 -7.88 -4.98 22.11
CA ASN A 8 -6.73 -5.36 22.93
C ASN A 8 -6.49 -4.39 24.10
N GLY A 9 -6.90 -3.12 23.98
CA GLY A 9 -6.68 -2.09 25.00
C GLY A 9 -7.78 -2.02 26.06
N PHE A 10 -9.04 -2.22 25.69
CA PHE A 10 -10.19 -2.02 26.58
C PHE A 10 -10.98 -3.29 26.89
N ASN A 11 -10.63 -4.44 26.28
CA ASN A 11 -11.34 -5.71 26.42
C ASN A 11 -12.84 -5.63 26.06
N ILE A 12 -13.26 -4.60 25.31
CA ILE A 12 -14.63 -4.45 24.85
C ILE A 12 -14.73 -5.12 23.47
N SER A 13 -15.15 -6.38 23.47
CA SER A 13 -15.39 -7.13 22.24
C SER A 13 -16.78 -6.82 21.67
N LEU A 14 -16.96 -5.61 21.11
CA LEU A 14 -18.22 -5.23 20.44
C LEU A 14 -18.66 -6.27 19.41
N GLN A 15 -17.70 -6.91 18.72
CA GLN A 15 -17.96 -7.98 17.76
C GLN A 15 -18.70 -9.20 18.36
N ASN A 16 -18.58 -9.46 19.66
CA ASN A 16 -19.22 -10.60 20.32
C ASN A 16 -20.66 -10.29 20.77
N SER A 17 -21.09 -9.02 20.73
CA SER A 17 -22.41 -8.63 21.25
C SER A 17 -23.56 -8.89 20.28
N ASN A 18 -23.28 -8.93 18.97
CA ASN A 18 -24.31 -9.09 17.94
C ASN A 18 -23.76 -9.90 16.75
N VAL A 19 -24.52 -10.92 16.33
CA VAL A 19 -24.20 -11.79 15.18
C VAL A 19 -23.99 -10.97 13.89
N LEU A 20 -24.79 -9.92 13.67
CA LEU A 20 -24.65 -9.06 12.50
C LEU A 20 -23.32 -8.29 12.53
N LEU A 21 -22.94 -7.75 13.70
CA LEU A 21 -21.69 -7.02 13.85
C LEU A 21 -20.48 -7.94 13.70
N CYS A 22 -20.57 -9.16 14.26
CA CYS A 22 -19.60 -10.23 14.09
C CYS A 22 -19.33 -10.54 12.60
N LYS A 23 -20.40 -10.79 11.83
CA LYS A 23 -20.32 -11.06 10.39
C LYS A 23 -19.74 -9.89 9.61
N LEU A 24 -20.23 -8.68 9.85
CA LEU A 24 -19.75 -7.47 9.17
C LEU A 24 -18.28 -7.20 9.48
N TYR A 25 -17.84 -7.42 10.71
CA TYR A 25 -16.45 -7.23 11.12
C TYR A 25 -15.49 -8.16 10.38
N PHE A 26 -15.78 -9.47 10.35
CA PHE A 26 -14.94 -10.44 9.63
C PHE A 26 -14.97 -10.20 8.12
N TYR A 27 -16.16 -9.95 7.57
CA TYR A 27 -16.31 -9.64 6.14
C TYR A 27 -15.51 -8.40 5.73
N ALA A 28 -15.64 -7.30 6.47
CA ALA A 28 -14.89 -6.08 6.21
C ALA A 28 -13.38 -6.30 6.37
N SER A 29 -12.96 -7.05 7.40
CA SER A 29 -11.55 -7.34 7.63
C SER A 29 -10.92 -8.12 6.46
N PHE A 30 -11.58 -9.19 5.98
CA PHE A 30 -11.12 -9.93 4.81
C PHE A 30 -11.13 -9.08 3.55
N LEU A 31 -12.20 -8.31 3.33
CA LEU A 31 -12.35 -7.46 2.17
C LEU A 31 -11.24 -6.39 2.09
N PHE A 32 -10.95 -5.68 3.19
CA PHE A 32 -9.90 -4.67 3.21
C PHE A 32 -8.49 -5.28 3.16
N ALA A 33 -8.29 -6.44 3.77
CA ALA A 33 -7.02 -7.16 3.73
C ALA A 33 -6.64 -7.56 2.30
N THR A 34 -7.61 -7.93 1.44
CA THR A 34 -7.33 -8.25 0.02
C THR A 34 -7.39 -7.04 -0.91
N LEU A 35 -8.31 -6.08 -0.67
CA LEU A 35 -8.43 -4.89 -1.52
C LEU A 35 -7.22 -3.99 -1.44
N SER A 36 -6.70 -3.72 -0.24
CA SER A 36 -5.57 -2.80 -0.07
C SER A 36 -4.34 -3.20 -0.91
N PRO A 37 -3.81 -4.44 -0.82
CA PRO A 37 -2.70 -4.86 -1.67
C PRO A 37 -3.08 -4.92 -3.15
N THR A 38 -4.31 -5.29 -3.49
CA THR A 38 -4.74 -5.32 -4.89
C THR A 38 -4.72 -3.93 -5.52
N VAL A 39 -5.22 -2.92 -4.81
CA VAL A 39 -5.18 -1.52 -5.27
C VAL A 39 -3.75 -1.02 -5.38
N LEU A 40 -2.87 -1.42 -4.45
CA LEU A 40 -1.44 -1.10 -4.51
C LEU A 40 -0.80 -1.69 -5.77
N ILE A 41 -1.01 -2.99 -6.03
CA ILE A 41 -0.57 -3.69 -7.25
C ILE A 41 -1.06 -2.96 -8.51
N LEU A 42 -2.34 -2.62 -8.59
CA LEU A 42 -2.92 -1.92 -9.74
C LEU A 42 -2.30 -0.52 -9.91
N ALA A 43 -2.06 0.20 -8.82
CA ALA A 43 -1.38 1.49 -8.86
C ALA A 43 0.08 1.34 -9.34
N SER A 44 0.78 0.27 -8.96
CA SER A 44 2.14 -0.01 -9.41
C SER A 44 2.17 -0.37 -10.89
N ILE A 45 1.23 -1.17 -11.38
CA ILE A 45 1.07 -1.46 -12.80
C ILE A 45 0.81 -0.17 -13.59
N ASP A 46 -0.14 0.66 -13.16
CA ASP A 46 -0.43 1.94 -13.83
C ASP A 46 0.81 2.83 -13.92
N ARG A 47 1.55 2.97 -12.81
CA ARG A 47 2.79 3.76 -12.78
C ARG A 47 3.91 3.18 -13.63
N LEU A 48 4.01 1.85 -13.71
CA LEU A 48 4.94 1.18 -14.62
C LEU A 48 4.62 1.47 -16.08
N LEU A 49 3.34 1.38 -16.46
CA LEU A 49 2.88 1.66 -17.83
C LEU A 49 3.14 3.12 -18.23
N ILE A 50 2.83 4.08 -17.34
CA ILE A 50 3.12 5.51 -17.58
C ILE A 50 4.63 5.76 -17.71
N SER A 51 5.45 5.03 -16.96
CA SER A 51 6.92 5.16 -17.01
C SER A 51 7.57 4.52 -18.23
N SER A 52 6.82 3.74 -19.01
CA SER A 52 7.32 3.08 -20.22
C SER A 52 7.68 4.10 -21.30
N GLN A 53 8.75 3.81 -22.05
CA GLN A 53 9.16 4.63 -23.19
C GLN A 53 8.29 4.41 -24.43
N ASN A 54 7.62 3.26 -24.51
CA ASN A 54 6.78 2.95 -25.66
C ASN A 54 5.47 3.75 -25.58
N VAL A 55 5.21 4.54 -26.62
CA VAL A 55 4.02 5.40 -26.74
C VAL A 55 2.75 4.57 -26.68
N ASP A 56 2.73 3.39 -27.31
CA ASP A 56 1.57 2.49 -27.33
C ASP A 56 1.27 1.93 -25.93
N THR A 57 2.32 1.57 -25.18
CA THR A 57 2.17 1.13 -23.78
C THR A 57 1.65 2.26 -22.89
N ARG A 58 2.09 3.50 -23.14
CA ARG A 58 1.65 4.67 -22.38
C ARG A 58 0.17 5.00 -22.64
N LEU A 59 -0.30 4.79 -23.87
CA LEU A 59 -1.71 4.96 -24.24
C LEU A 59 -2.64 4.00 -23.47
N TYR A 60 -2.11 2.85 -23.04
CA TYR A 60 -2.87 1.88 -22.25
C TYR A 60 -3.17 2.36 -20.82
N SER A 61 -2.36 3.26 -20.25
CA SER A 61 -2.67 3.95 -18.99
C SER A 61 -3.70 5.05 -19.22
N SER A 62 -4.94 4.62 -19.46
CA SER A 62 -6.09 5.51 -19.48
C SER A 62 -6.79 5.49 -18.12
N LYS A 63 -7.28 6.66 -17.68
CA LYS A 63 -8.09 6.75 -16.45
C LYS A 63 -9.27 5.79 -16.48
N ARG A 64 -9.88 5.58 -17.66
CA ARG A 64 -11.00 4.66 -17.86
C ARG A 64 -10.61 3.22 -17.53
N LEU A 65 -9.44 2.76 -18.01
CA LEU A 65 -8.95 1.42 -17.71
C LEU A 65 -8.62 1.25 -16.23
N ALA A 66 -8.01 2.26 -15.60
CA ALA A 66 -7.71 2.21 -14.17
C ALA A 66 -8.99 2.06 -13.33
N TYR A 67 -10.03 2.89 -13.59
CA TYR A 67 -11.32 2.76 -12.90
C TYR A 67 -12.01 1.42 -13.18
N PHE A 68 -11.96 0.95 -14.43
CA PHE A 68 -12.53 -0.34 -14.82
C PHE A 68 -11.85 -1.51 -14.08
N SER A 69 -10.51 -1.52 -14.05
CA SER A 69 -9.73 -2.54 -13.36
C SER A 69 -9.98 -2.54 -11.84
N ILE A 70 -9.95 -1.36 -11.20
CA ILE A 70 -10.28 -1.23 -9.77
C ILE A 70 -11.70 -1.72 -9.49
N SER A 71 -12.68 -1.38 -10.36
CA SER A 71 -14.07 -1.78 -10.19
C SER A 71 -14.24 -3.30 -10.29
N ILE A 72 -13.64 -3.93 -11.31
CA ILE A 72 -13.69 -5.39 -11.48
C ILE A 72 -13.04 -6.09 -10.29
N SER A 73 -11.83 -5.67 -9.89
CA SER A 73 -11.16 -6.26 -8.74
C SER A 73 -11.95 -6.08 -7.45
N THR A 74 -12.62 -4.94 -7.27
CA THR A 74 -13.47 -4.68 -6.10
C THR A 74 -14.68 -5.60 -6.07
N VAL A 75 -15.40 -5.74 -7.20
CA VAL A 75 -16.55 -6.64 -7.30
C VAL A 75 -16.12 -8.09 -7.09
N PHE A 76 -15.00 -8.51 -7.68
CA PHE A 76 -14.44 -9.85 -7.48
C PHE A 76 -14.20 -10.15 -6.00
N TRP A 77 -13.53 -9.24 -5.27
CA TRP A 77 -13.25 -9.45 -3.84
C TRP A 77 -14.49 -9.37 -2.95
N ILE A 78 -15.49 -8.56 -3.30
CA ILE A 78 -16.79 -8.53 -2.61
C ILE A 78 -17.47 -9.90 -2.73
N VAL A 79 -17.54 -10.45 -3.94
CA VAL A 79 -18.17 -11.76 -4.19
C VAL A 79 -17.38 -12.87 -3.52
N PHE A 80 -16.05 -12.89 -3.68
CA PHE A 80 -15.19 -13.91 -3.08
C PHE A 80 -15.31 -13.94 -1.56
N ASN A 81 -15.28 -12.77 -0.89
CA ASN A 81 -15.36 -12.69 0.57
C ASN A 81 -16.79 -12.86 1.13
N SER A 82 -17.82 -12.94 0.29
CA SER A 82 -19.21 -13.11 0.74
C SER A 82 -19.45 -14.36 1.61
N HIS A 83 -18.64 -15.41 1.41
CA HIS A 83 -18.67 -16.62 2.23
C HIS A 83 -18.53 -16.34 3.74
N ALA A 84 -17.79 -15.30 4.13
CA ALA A 84 -17.62 -14.90 5.53
C ALA A 84 -18.95 -14.43 6.17
N LEU A 85 -19.84 -13.77 5.41
CA LEU A 85 -21.15 -13.34 5.93
C LEU A 85 -22.09 -14.52 6.25
N ILE A 86 -21.86 -15.66 5.60
CA ILE A 86 -22.67 -16.86 5.76
C ILE A 86 -22.10 -17.73 6.89
N LYS A 87 -20.78 -17.95 6.89
CA LYS A 87 -20.10 -18.95 7.71
C LYS A 87 -19.53 -18.43 9.03
N VAL A 88 -19.51 -17.12 9.27
CA VAL A 88 -19.16 -16.54 10.56
C VAL A 88 -20.39 -16.48 11.46
N ASN A 89 -20.26 -16.91 12.72
CA ASN A 89 -21.34 -16.82 13.70
C ASN A 89 -20.78 -16.66 15.12
N LEU A 90 -21.64 -16.35 16.09
CA LEU A 90 -21.30 -16.46 17.50
C LEU A 90 -21.26 -17.94 17.89
N GLN A 91 -20.12 -18.39 18.41
CA GLN A 91 -19.94 -19.75 18.90
C GLN A 91 -19.80 -19.73 20.42
N GLU A 92 -20.50 -20.65 21.07
CA GLU A 92 -20.41 -20.86 22.51
C GLU A 92 -19.21 -21.78 22.80
N PHE A 93 -18.15 -21.23 23.38
CA PHE A 93 -16.96 -22.00 23.77
C PHE A 93 -17.06 -22.56 25.18
N ALA A 94 -17.77 -21.85 26.06
CA ALA A 94 -18.10 -22.26 27.41
C ALA A 94 -19.47 -21.68 27.78
N PRO A 95 -20.16 -22.21 28.82
CA PRO A 95 -21.45 -21.69 29.24
C PRO A 95 -21.39 -20.17 29.44
N PHE A 96 -22.26 -19.43 28.73
CA PHE A 96 -22.33 -17.96 28.77
C PHE A 96 -21.10 -17.22 28.20
N TYR A 97 -20.20 -17.91 27.50
CA TYR A 97 -19.04 -17.32 26.84
C TYR A 97 -19.09 -17.52 25.33
N PHE A 98 -19.52 -16.46 24.64
CA PHE A 98 -19.67 -16.42 23.19
C PHE A 98 -18.48 -15.70 22.55
N VAL A 99 -17.92 -16.33 21.52
CA VAL A 99 -16.84 -15.76 20.71
C VAL A 99 -17.29 -15.71 19.26
N CYS A 100 -17.11 -14.54 18.64
CA CYS A 100 -17.29 -14.37 17.22
C CYS A 100 -16.18 -15.08 16.46
N TYR A 101 -16.52 -16.17 15.77
CA TYR A 101 -15.56 -16.97 15.02
C TYR A 101 -16.21 -17.62 13.78
N TYR A 102 -15.38 -18.03 12.83
CA TYR A 102 -15.87 -18.83 11.71
C TYR A 102 -16.21 -20.25 12.13
N ASP A 103 -17.14 -20.87 11.40
CA ASP A 103 -17.49 -22.29 11.48
C ASP A 103 -16.23 -23.18 11.65
N LEU A 104 -16.19 -23.93 12.75
CA LEU A 104 -15.07 -24.81 13.10
C LEU A 104 -15.09 -26.15 12.36
N SER A 105 -16.02 -26.35 11.41
CA SER A 105 -15.97 -27.51 10.52
C SER A 105 -14.62 -27.58 9.81
N SER A 106 -13.96 -28.75 9.88
CA SER A 106 -12.61 -28.97 9.37
C SER A 106 -12.46 -28.52 7.91
N THR A 107 -13.46 -28.84 7.08
CA THR A 107 -13.51 -28.48 5.66
C THR A 107 -13.50 -26.97 5.42
N TYR A 108 -14.23 -26.19 6.21
CA TYR A 108 -14.25 -24.73 6.08
C TYR A 108 -12.95 -24.11 6.60
N LEU A 109 -12.41 -24.63 7.70
CA LEU A 109 -11.11 -24.22 8.23
C LEU A 109 -9.98 -24.44 7.22
N ASP A 110 -10.00 -25.57 6.52
CA ASP A 110 -9.05 -25.87 5.45
C ASP A 110 -9.23 -24.90 4.30
N PHE A 111 -10.46 -24.72 3.82
CA PHE A 111 -10.77 -23.77 2.76
C PHE A 111 -10.25 -22.36 3.06
N VAL A 112 -10.55 -21.82 4.25
CA VAL A 112 -10.11 -20.47 4.63
C VAL A 112 -8.60 -20.39 4.79
N SER A 113 -7.98 -21.33 5.49
CA SER A 113 -6.52 -21.34 5.71
C SER A 113 -5.74 -21.44 4.39
N TYR A 114 -6.11 -22.38 3.51
CA TYR A 114 -5.46 -22.52 2.20
C TYR A 114 -5.74 -21.32 1.30
N SER A 115 -6.97 -20.79 1.26
CA SER A 115 -7.29 -19.62 0.44
C SER A 115 -6.49 -18.40 0.86
N ILE A 116 -6.38 -18.14 2.16
CA ILE A 116 -5.58 -17.04 2.71
C ILE A 116 -4.10 -17.22 2.34
N ALA A 117 -3.55 -18.41 2.56
CA ALA A 117 -2.14 -18.69 2.24
C ALA A 117 -1.86 -18.47 0.73
N VAL A 118 -2.69 -19.06 -0.15
CA VAL A 118 -2.53 -18.95 -1.60
C VAL A 118 -2.67 -17.50 -2.07
N ILE A 119 -3.67 -16.76 -1.59
CA ILE A 119 -3.87 -15.36 -1.96
C ILE A 119 -2.67 -14.51 -1.54
N ASN A 120 -2.19 -14.65 -0.30
CA ASN A 120 -1.03 -13.88 0.17
C ASN A 120 0.23 -14.19 -0.64
N VAL A 121 0.49 -15.48 -0.93
CA VAL A 121 1.64 -15.88 -1.76
C VAL A 121 1.53 -15.30 -3.18
N ILE A 122 0.35 -15.35 -3.80
CA ILE A 122 0.14 -14.77 -5.14
C ILE A 122 0.37 -13.25 -5.11
N LEU A 123 -0.19 -12.54 -4.13
CA LEU A 123 -0.03 -11.09 -4.01
C LEU A 123 1.44 -10.71 -3.77
N ASP A 124 2.17 -11.45 -2.94
CA ASP A 124 3.60 -11.23 -2.70
C ASP A 124 4.42 -11.44 -3.97
N ILE A 125 4.19 -12.54 -4.71
CA ILE A 125 4.90 -12.83 -5.96
C ILE A 125 4.65 -11.71 -6.98
N LEU A 126 3.40 -11.28 -7.15
CA LEU A 126 3.05 -10.17 -8.03
C LEU A 126 3.78 -8.88 -7.62
N MET A 127 3.80 -8.55 -6.33
CA MET A 127 4.52 -7.39 -5.81
C MET A 127 6.02 -7.46 -6.03
N ILE A 128 6.65 -8.62 -5.83
CA ILE A 128 8.09 -8.85 -6.13
C ILE A 128 8.36 -8.57 -7.60
N VAL A 129 7.57 -9.15 -8.49
CA VAL A 129 7.71 -8.98 -9.95
C VAL A 129 7.58 -7.51 -10.34
N LEU A 130 6.59 -6.81 -9.79
CA LEU A 130 6.38 -5.38 -10.04
C LEU A 130 7.51 -4.51 -9.49
N CYS A 131 8.03 -4.83 -8.30
CA CYS A 131 9.19 -4.13 -7.73
C CYS A 131 10.43 -4.29 -8.61
N VAL A 132 10.68 -5.50 -9.13
CA VAL A 132 11.79 -5.76 -10.07
C VAL A 132 11.61 -4.97 -11.36
N PHE A 133 10.40 -4.94 -11.94
CA PHE A 133 10.13 -4.14 -13.13
C PHE A 133 10.26 -2.63 -12.87
N ALA A 134 9.78 -2.14 -11.74
CA ALA A 134 9.90 -0.74 -11.34
C ALA A 134 11.37 -0.33 -11.21
N PHE A 135 12.16 -1.18 -10.57
CA PHE A 135 13.59 -0.96 -10.43
C PHE A 135 14.32 -0.94 -11.77
N LYS A 136 14.01 -1.88 -12.66
CA LYS A 136 14.56 -1.90 -14.03
C LYS A 136 14.20 -0.63 -14.81
N ASN A 137 12.93 -0.19 -14.75
CA ASN A 137 12.48 1.05 -15.40
C ASN A 137 13.19 2.28 -14.84
N VAL A 138 13.33 2.39 -13.52
CA VAL A 138 14.03 3.51 -12.87
C VAL A 138 15.51 3.54 -13.28
N ARG A 139 16.19 2.39 -13.31
CA ARG A 139 17.58 2.30 -13.78
C ARG A 139 17.71 2.74 -15.24
N ARG A 140 16.81 2.27 -16.11
CA ARG A 140 16.78 2.65 -17.53
C ARG A 140 16.55 4.14 -17.73
N ILE A 141 15.68 4.77 -16.94
CA ILE A 141 15.43 6.22 -17.00
C ILE A 141 16.62 7.04 -16.49
N ARG A 142 17.45 6.47 -15.61
CA ARG A 142 18.65 7.13 -15.08
C ARG A 142 19.82 7.08 -16.05
N SER A 143 19.90 6.06 -16.92
CA SER A 143 20.98 5.92 -17.91
C SER A 143 20.82 6.80 -19.15
N ILE A 144 19.66 7.45 -19.36
CA ILE A 144 19.44 8.32 -20.52
C ILE A 144 20.15 9.67 -20.31
N PRO A 145 21.01 10.12 -21.26
CA PRO A 145 21.66 11.43 -21.21
C PRO A 145 20.66 12.57 -21.07
N ARG A 146 21.03 13.62 -20.31
CA ARG A 146 20.15 14.77 -20.01
C ARG A 146 19.62 15.47 -21.27
N GLU A 147 20.42 15.52 -22.33
CA GLU A 147 20.08 16.17 -23.60
C GLU A 147 18.88 15.51 -24.29
N LYS A 148 18.86 14.17 -24.37
CA LYS A 148 17.73 13.41 -24.95
C LYS A 148 16.50 13.37 -24.04
N ARG A 149 16.65 13.76 -22.78
CA ARG A 149 15.57 13.72 -21.78
C ARG A 149 14.52 14.80 -22.01
N ASN A 150 14.93 15.96 -22.53
CA ASN A 150 14.04 17.10 -22.75
C ASN A 150 13.04 16.85 -23.90
N GLN A 151 13.41 16.03 -24.89
CA GLN A 151 12.57 15.73 -26.05
C GLN A 151 11.57 14.59 -25.79
N ILE A 152 11.88 13.68 -24.86
CA ILE A 152 11.13 12.43 -24.66
C ILE A 152 10.12 12.53 -23.48
N ARG A 153 10.26 13.51 -22.58
CA ARG A 153 9.63 13.45 -21.25
C ARG A 153 8.72 14.64 -20.98
N SER A 154 7.44 14.53 -21.34
CA SER A 154 6.36 15.36 -20.76
C SER A 154 5.94 14.89 -19.37
N MET A 155 6.59 13.87 -18.80
CA MET A 155 6.24 13.34 -17.49
C MET A 155 6.70 14.32 -16.40
N THR A 156 5.74 14.81 -15.62
CA THR A 156 5.96 15.94 -14.71
C THR A 156 6.88 15.56 -13.55
N LYS A 157 7.57 16.54 -12.95
CA LYS A 157 8.35 16.32 -11.70
C LYS A 157 7.49 15.67 -10.60
N LYS A 158 6.19 15.96 -10.57
CA LYS A 158 5.19 15.40 -9.63
C LYS A 158 5.01 13.89 -9.83
N ASP A 159 4.92 13.43 -11.08
CA ASP A 159 4.77 12.00 -11.38
C ASP A 159 5.98 11.17 -10.93
N PHE A 160 7.19 11.74 -11.04
CA PHE A 160 8.40 11.06 -10.53
C PHE A 160 8.47 10.99 -9.02
N GLN A 161 8.00 12.02 -8.31
CA GLN A 161 7.91 11.97 -6.86
C GLN A 161 6.88 10.92 -6.42
N LEU A 162 5.74 10.86 -7.09
CA LEU A 162 4.70 9.89 -6.79
C LEU A 162 5.16 8.44 -7.11
N LEU A 163 5.85 8.23 -8.23
CA LEU A 163 6.47 6.94 -8.57
C LEU A 163 7.46 6.48 -7.49
N ARG A 164 8.31 7.37 -6.98
CA ARG A 164 9.25 7.05 -5.89
C ARG A 164 8.53 6.72 -4.59
N CYS A 165 7.48 7.47 -4.27
CA CYS A 165 6.67 7.22 -3.08
C CYS A 165 6.01 5.85 -3.13
N LEU A 166 5.38 5.53 -4.27
CA LEU A 166 4.77 4.23 -4.50
C LEU A 166 5.80 3.10 -4.40
N PHE A 167 6.98 3.25 -5.02
CA PHE A 167 8.04 2.26 -4.93
C PHE A 167 8.51 2.01 -3.48
N VAL A 168 8.66 3.06 -2.68
CA VAL A 168 9.01 2.90 -1.26
C VAL A 168 7.88 2.20 -0.50
N GLN A 169 6.63 2.55 -0.78
CA GLN A 169 5.45 1.90 -0.19
C GLN A 169 5.37 0.42 -0.57
N ASP A 170 5.65 0.07 -1.83
CA ASP A 170 5.70 -1.31 -2.32
C ASP A 170 6.77 -2.12 -1.61
N VAL A 171 7.97 -1.56 -1.42
CA VAL A 171 9.07 -2.20 -0.69
C VAL A 171 8.72 -2.42 0.79
N VAL A 172 8.14 -1.40 1.44
CA VAL A 172 7.71 -1.51 2.84
C VAL A 172 6.62 -2.57 2.98
N PHE A 173 5.61 -2.56 2.10
CA PHE A 173 4.56 -3.56 2.08
C PHE A 173 5.12 -4.96 1.83
N LEU A 174 6.08 -5.12 0.91
CA LEU A 174 6.71 -6.40 0.60
C LEU A 174 7.47 -6.98 1.80
N ILE A 175 8.26 -6.17 2.52
CA ILE A 175 9.00 -6.62 3.69
C ILE A 175 8.04 -7.14 4.77
N PHE A 176 6.97 -6.40 5.06
CA PHE A 176 6.02 -6.81 6.09
C PHE A 176 5.05 -7.90 5.63
N GLY A 177 4.65 -7.90 4.36
CA GLY A 177 3.77 -8.89 3.73
C GLY A 177 4.40 -10.28 3.67
N THR A 178 5.65 -10.35 3.22
CA THR A 178 6.39 -11.63 3.16
C THR A 178 6.57 -12.27 4.54
N LEU A 179 6.75 -11.48 5.61
CA LEU A 179 6.84 -12.00 6.98
C LEU A 179 5.53 -12.67 7.44
N ILE A 180 4.37 -12.07 7.17
CA ILE A 180 3.08 -12.68 7.54
C ILE A 180 2.71 -13.84 6.61
N SER A 181 3.04 -13.74 5.33
CA SER A 181 2.79 -14.77 4.32
C SER A 181 3.57 -16.06 4.61
N THR A 182 4.84 -15.94 4.99
CA THR A 182 5.65 -17.09 5.42
C THR A 182 5.08 -17.75 6.67
N PHE A 183 4.53 -16.97 7.62
CA PHE A 183 3.81 -17.52 8.76
C PHE A 183 2.54 -18.27 8.34
N TYR A 184 1.72 -17.74 7.42
CA TYR A 184 0.52 -18.44 6.96
C TYR A 184 0.84 -19.75 6.24
N VAL A 185 1.91 -19.78 5.44
CA VAL A 185 2.38 -21.02 4.81
C VAL A 185 2.85 -22.02 5.86
N PHE A 186 3.61 -21.57 6.86
CA PHE A 186 4.04 -22.42 7.98
C PHE A 186 2.85 -22.98 8.77
N ASP A 187 1.86 -22.15 9.08
CA ASP A 187 0.66 -22.57 9.82
C ASP A 187 -0.17 -23.57 9.02
N ALA A 188 -0.35 -23.35 7.71
CA ALA A 188 -1.05 -24.26 6.82
C ALA A 188 -0.37 -25.65 6.73
N ILE A 189 0.96 -25.69 6.70
CA ILE A 189 1.74 -26.94 6.66
C ILE A 189 1.68 -27.67 8.01
N THR A 190 1.75 -26.93 9.12
CA THR A 190 1.83 -27.49 10.47
C THR A 190 0.48 -27.63 11.18
N LYS A 191 -0.62 -27.46 10.44
CA LYS A 191 -1.99 -27.48 10.98
C LYS A 191 -2.37 -28.82 11.63
N TYR A 192 -1.95 -29.94 11.04
CA TYR A 192 -2.27 -31.30 11.52
C TYR A 192 -1.29 -31.85 12.54
N GLN A 193 -0.25 -31.10 12.91
CA GLN A 193 0.71 -31.52 13.91
C GLN A 193 0.19 -31.15 15.30
N ASN A 194 -0.03 -32.17 16.15
CA ASN A 194 -0.41 -31.96 17.54
C ASN A 194 0.76 -31.30 18.28
N GLY A 195 0.69 -29.98 18.43
CA GLY A 195 1.69 -29.21 19.15
C GLY A 195 1.52 -29.31 20.66
N THR A 196 2.63 -29.23 21.40
CA THR A 196 2.59 -29.04 22.85
C THR A 196 1.96 -27.70 23.22
N ILE A 197 1.46 -27.54 24.46
CA ILE A 197 0.89 -26.27 24.95
C ILE A 197 1.88 -25.10 24.74
N LEU A 198 3.18 -25.34 24.99
CA LEU A 198 4.23 -24.35 24.75
C LEU A 198 4.33 -23.98 23.26
N GLN A 199 4.28 -24.95 22.35
CA GLN A 199 4.32 -24.68 20.91
C GLN A 199 3.10 -23.89 20.43
N GLN A 200 1.91 -24.17 20.95
CA GLN A 200 0.71 -23.39 20.67
C GLN A 200 0.85 -21.95 21.18
N GLY A 201 1.40 -21.76 22.38
CA GLY A 201 1.70 -20.44 22.94
C GLY A 201 2.66 -19.64 22.05
N ILE A 202 3.77 -20.26 21.62
CA ILE A 202 4.74 -19.62 20.72
C ILE A 202 4.09 -19.29 19.37
N ARG A 203 3.31 -20.21 18.80
CA ARG A 203 2.61 -19.99 17.52
C ARG A 203 1.64 -18.82 17.61
N ASN A 204 0.84 -18.75 18.68
CA ASN A 204 -0.08 -17.65 18.91
C ASN A 204 0.66 -16.32 19.12
N PHE A 205 1.77 -16.33 19.87
CA PHE A 205 2.61 -15.14 20.02
C PHE A 205 3.15 -14.66 18.67
N LEU A 206 3.73 -15.55 17.87
CA LEU A 206 4.24 -15.23 16.53
C LEU A 206 3.14 -14.70 15.62
N TYR A 207 1.97 -15.33 15.61
CA TYR A 207 0.82 -14.85 14.84
C TYR A 207 0.44 -13.42 15.21
N ASN A 208 0.26 -13.13 16.50
CA ASN A 208 -0.11 -11.80 16.98
C ASN A 208 0.98 -10.76 16.67
N PHE A 209 2.25 -11.12 16.86
CA PHE A 209 3.38 -10.24 16.58
C PHE A 209 3.51 -9.91 15.09
N MET A 210 3.45 -10.93 14.21
CA MET A 210 3.49 -10.72 12.76
C MET A 210 2.27 -9.95 12.27
N THR A 211 1.08 -10.23 12.80
CA THR A 211 -0.15 -9.48 12.48
C THR A 211 -0.04 -8.03 12.92
N PHE A 212 0.55 -7.76 14.09
CA PHE A 212 0.80 -6.40 14.56
C PHE A 212 1.74 -5.64 13.61
N ILE A 213 2.87 -6.25 13.25
CA ILE A 213 3.84 -5.68 12.29
C ILE A 213 3.18 -5.42 10.93
N TYR A 214 2.45 -6.41 10.41
CA TYR A 214 1.73 -6.28 9.14
C TYR A 214 0.69 -5.16 9.20
N THR A 215 -0.05 -5.05 10.30
CA THR A 215 -1.06 -4.00 10.47
C THR A 215 -0.40 -2.62 10.60
N ALA A 216 0.78 -2.53 11.21
CA ALA A 216 1.55 -1.29 11.29
C ALA A 216 1.94 -0.78 9.89
N SER A 217 2.19 -1.68 8.93
CA SER A 217 2.49 -1.31 7.53
C SER A 217 1.42 -0.41 6.90
N TYR A 218 0.12 -0.63 7.18
CA TYR A 218 -0.94 0.22 6.66
C TYR A 218 -0.87 1.67 7.14
N SER A 219 -0.32 1.88 8.34
CA SER A 219 -0.13 3.22 8.91
C SER A 219 1.12 3.90 8.35
N THR A 220 2.08 3.14 7.82
CA THR A 220 3.33 3.69 7.26
C THR A 220 3.09 4.53 6.01
N ASN A 221 1.99 4.32 5.28
CA ASN A 221 1.67 5.05 4.05
C ASN A 221 1.77 6.57 4.24
N PHE A 222 1.15 7.10 5.30
CA PHE A 222 1.18 8.53 5.61
C PHE A 222 2.61 9.03 5.87
N PHE A 223 3.40 8.29 6.64
CA PHE A 223 4.79 8.63 6.94
C PHE A 223 5.68 8.55 5.70
N VAL A 224 5.47 7.56 4.82
CA VAL A 224 6.18 7.44 3.54
C VAL A 224 5.90 8.67 2.66
N PHE A 225 4.63 9.10 2.53
CA PHE A 225 4.30 10.32 1.79
C PHE A 225 4.98 11.57 2.38
N ILE A 226 5.00 11.72 3.71
CA ILE A 226 5.68 12.83 4.37
C ILE A 226 7.19 12.80 4.12
N ILE A 227 7.84 11.65 4.25
CA ILE A 227 9.31 11.53 4.15
C ILE A 227 9.77 11.68 2.69
N VAL A 228 9.08 11.04 1.74
CA VAL A 228 9.53 10.94 0.35
C VAL A 228 9.08 12.12 -0.50
N SER A 229 7.85 12.61 -0.33
CA SER A 229 7.25 13.60 -1.25
C SER A 229 7.37 15.03 -0.72
N LYS A 230 8.24 15.83 -1.37
CA LYS A 230 8.34 17.28 -1.11
C LYS A 230 7.02 18.00 -1.40
N ALA A 231 6.35 17.65 -2.51
CA ALA A 231 5.07 18.22 -2.87
C ALA A 231 3.99 17.94 -1.81
N PHE A 232 3.96 16.71 -1.27
CA PHE A 232 3.02 16.37 -0.20
C PHE A 232 3.28 17.20 1.06
N ARG A 233 4.54 17.36 1.47
CA ARG A 233 4.89 18.22 2.62
C ARG A 233 4.45 19.66 2.41
N GLN A 234 4.65 20.21 1.22
CA GLN A 234 4.25 21.59 0.91
C GLN A 234 2.72 21.75 0.95
N GLU A 235 1.96 20.82 0.39
CA GLU A 235 0.49 20.86 0.44
C GLU A 235 -0.05 20.62 1.85
N LEU A 236 0.57 19.73 2.63
CA LEU A 236 0.23 19.52 4.04
C LEU A 236 0.48 20.80 4.85
N LYS A 237 1.65 21.43 4.68
CA LYS A 237 2.00 22.72 5.31
C LYS A 237 0.98 23.80 4.93
N ARG A 238 0.60 23.87 3.64
CA ARG A 238 -0.41 24.79 3.13
C ARG A 238 -1.77 24.59 3.78
N THR A 239 -2.20 23.34 3.90
CA THR A 239 -3.49 22.99 4.52
C THR A 239 -3.50 23.37 6.00
N ILE A 240 -2.41 23.08 6.72
CA ILE A 240 -2.25 23.45 8.13
C ILE A 240 -2.28 24.97 8.31
N TYR A 241 -1.55 25.74 7.50
CA TYR A 241 -1.58 27.21 7.61
C TYR A 241 -2.95 27.81 7.31
N LYS A 242 -3.67 27.26 6.32
CA LYS A 242 -5.07 27.66 6.04
C LYS A 242 -5.98 27.42 7.24
N ILE A 243 -5.83 26.27 7.91
CA ILE A 243 -6.60 25.94 9.12
C ILE A 243 -6.25 26.90 10.27
N ILE A 244 -4.97 27.30 10.38
CA ILE A 244 -4.49 28.25 11.39
C ILE A 244 -4.84 29.71 11.05
N GLY A 245 -5.45 29.97 9.88
CA GLY A 245 -5.87 31.32 9.47
C GLY A 245 -4.70 32.26 9.13
N LYS A 246 -3.52 31.72 8.80
CA LYS A 246 -2.42 32.53 8.27
C LYS A 246 -2.55 32.61 6.76
N ASP A 247 -2.81 33.81 6.24
CA ASP A 247 -2.78 34.09 4.81
C ASP A 247 -1.40 33.72 4.25
N LEU A 248 -1.37 32.67 3.45
CA LEU A 248 -0.17 32.23 2.74
C LEU A 248 -0.05 33.01 1.45
N VAL A 249 1.03 33.79 1.34
CA VAL A 249 1.52 34.28 0.05
C VAL A 249 1.71 33.07 -0.88
N PRO A 250 1.10 33.06 -2.08
CA PRO A 250 1.09 31.88 -2.94
C PRO A 250 2.49 31.52 -3.44
N ILE A 251 2.89 30.25 -3.23
CA ILE A 251 4.16 29.60 -3.65
C ILE A 251 4.51 29.83 -5.13
N ARG A 252 3.53 30.14 -5.98
CA ARG A 252 3.78 30.49 -7.39
C ARG A 252 4.72 31.69 -7.54
N GLU A 253 4.74 32.60 -6.56
CA GLU A 253 5.69 33.70 -6.55
C GLU A 253 7.10 33.26 -6.10
N GLU A 254 7.23 32.28 -5.22
CA GLU A 254 8.54 31.76 -4.79
C GLU A 254 9.21 30.89 -5.86
N GLU A 255 8.45 30.01 -6.55
CA GLU A 255 9.00 29.24 -7.68
C GLU A 255 9.38 30.16 -8.85
N ASN A 256 8.55 31.15 -9.17
CA ASN A 256 8.90 32.14 -10.19
C ASN A 256 10.10 33.00 -9.77
N ARG A 257 10.23 33.37 -8.49
CA ARG A 257 11.43 34.07 -7.99
C ARG A 257 12.68 33.20 -8.07
N GLN A 258 12.59 31.92 -7.74
CA GLN A 258 13.74 31.01 -7.85
C GLN A 258 14.14 30.77 -9.31
N GLU A 259 13.18 30.53 -10.22
CA GLU A 259 13.49 30.37 -11.65
C GLU A 259 14.04 31.65 -12.28
N ASN A 260 13.56 32.83 -11.87
CA ASN A 260 14.12 34.10 -12.32
C ASN A 260 15.54 34.31 -11.77
N HIS A 261 15.77 34.04 -10.49
CA HIS A 261 17.10 34.20 -9.89
C HIS A 261 18.15 33.22 -10.46
N GLU A 262 17.71 32.01 -10.86
CA GLU A 262 18.57 31.03 -11.53
C GLU A 262 18.86 31.44 -12.99
N ARG A 263 17.90 32.08 -13.68
CA ARG A 263 18.11 32.68 -15.01
C ARG A 263 19.10 33.84 -14.96
N ASP A 264 18.93 34.77 -14.03
CA ASP A 264 19.80 35.94 -13.88
C ASP A 264 21.25 35.52 -13.60
N ASN A 265 21.45 34.49 -12.77
CA ASN A 265 22.79 33.94 -12.49
C ASN A 265 23.45 33.24 -13.69
N VAL A 266 22.66 32.68 -14.62
CA VAL A 266 23.19 32.09 -15.85
C VAL A 266 23.60 33.18 -16.84
N GLU A 267 22.81 34.25 -16.99
CA GLU A 267 23.17 35.39 -17.84
C GLU A 267 24.47 36.07 -17.39
N ILE A 268 24.65 36.29 -16.07
CA ILE A 268 25.88 36.91 -15.53
C ILE A 268 27.12 36.08 -15.87
N ASN A 269 27.05 34.75 -15.79
CA ASN A 269 28.18 33.88 -16.10
C ASN A 269 28.50 33.83 -17.60
N VAL A 270 27.50 33.92 -18.49
CA VAL A 270 27.74 33.94 -19.93
C VAL A 270 28.44 35.25 -20.35
N VAL A 271 28.07 36.39 -19.76
CA VAL A 271 28.68 37.70 -20.06
C VAL A 271 30.14 37.76 -19.59
N SER A 272 30.46 37.23 -18.41
CA SER A 272 31.86 37.23 -17.90
C SER A 272 32.83 36.35 -18.69
N THR A 273 32.34 35.48 -19.58
CA THR A 273 33.20 34.57 -20.37
C THR A 273 33.56 35.16 -21.74
N ILE A 274 32.97 36.27 -22.16
CA ILE A 274 33.15 36.86 -23.51
C ILE A 274 34.23 37.95 -23.53
N GLU A 275 34.65 38.48 -22.38
CA GLU A 275 35.72 39.50 -22.29
C GLU A 275 37.10 38.87 -22.01
N LEU A 276 37.73 38.30 -23.04
CA LEU A 276 39.19 38.13 -23.10
C LEU A 276 39.66 37.97 -24.56
N PRO A 277 39.80 39.08 -25.30
CA PRO A 277 40.66 39.12 -26.49
C PRO A 277 42.10 39.39 -26.05
N ALA A 278 43.01 38.52 -26.51
CA ALA A 278 44.45 38.77 -26.57
C ALA A 278 44.78 39.60 -27.81
#